data_AF-I8A596-F1
#
_entry.id   AF-I8A596-F1
#
_cell.length_a   1.000
_cell.length_b   1.000
_cell.length_c   1.000
_cell.angle_alpha   90.00
_cell.angle_beta   90.00
_cell.angle_gamma   90.00
#
_symmetry.space_group_name_H-M   'P 1'
#
loop_
_entity.id
_entity.type
_entity.pdbx_description
1 polymer ?
#
loop_
_entity_poly.entity_id
_entity_poly.type
_entity_poly.pdbx_seq_one_letter_code
_entity_poly.pdbx_strand_id
1 'polypeptide(L)'
;MPPITTPGHESHGGCASADSSTLSRHRSTSAEFPPSQSPTPVSYPRTTVPLCPPPNMAFPCPRTHTPRSYAQQCLLLESRMASEDLTNMLSVPIWRARDTPIRSMYRLYEAMAAGEYYAIRPEVEYFWYQRSWILSRVPDPRDYDPVRYAILASIAEELAKAINWRLSLGMRRDKRKHIYRKTLEDVLPPYTPETAPSWTKRVPPIDVELITDLPDALDSSGRLVLEAGGKSPAFAERNIVTDSGHFYTV
;
A
#
# COMPACT_ATOMS: atom_id res chain seq x y z
N MET A 1 -49.92 26.02 14.21
CA MET A 1 -50.88 26.85 13.44
C MET A 1 -50.19 28.16 13.05
N PRO A 2 -50.47 28.71 11.85
CA PRO A 2 -49.54 29.44 10.95
C PRO A 2 -49.65 30.99 11.09
N PRO A 3 -49.01 31.86 10.25
CA PRO A 3 -49.12 32.02 8.76
C PRO A 3 -47.72 32.02 8.06
N ILE A 4 -47.46 31.65 6.79
CA ILE A 4 -47.92 31.96 5.40
C ILE A 4 -47.80 33.44 4.97
N THR A 5 -46.77 33.74 4.17
CA THR A 5 -46.83 34.68 3.01
C THR A 5 -45.74 34.35 1.97
N THR A 6 -46.14 34.15 0.71
CA THR A 6 -45.33 34.15 -0.54
C THR A 6 -45.36 35.54 -1.21
N PRO A 7 -44.40 35.89 -2.09
CA PRO A 7 -44.64 35.88 -3.56
C PRO A 7 -43.34 35.54 -4.34
N GLY A 8 -43.24 35.30 -5.65
CA GLY A 8 -44.05 35.30 -6.88
C GLY A 8 -43.06 34.89 -8.01
N HIS A 9 -43.39 33.93 -8.88
CA HIS A 9 -43.87 34.04 -10.26
C HIS A 9 -42.81 34.31 -11.37
N GLU A 10 -43.06 33.68 -12.54
CA GLU A 10 -42.40 33.72 -13.87
C GLU A 10 -41.42 32.54 -14.15
N SER A 11 -41.77 31.47 -14.87
CA SER A 11 -42.18 31.27 -16.31
C SER A 11 -40.99 31.47 -17.27
N HIS A 12 -40.64 30.68 -18.29
CA HIS A 12 -41.36 29.79 -19.22
C HIS A 12 -40.37 28.92 -20.04
N GLY A 13 -40.86 27.82 -20.63
CA GLY A 13 -40.28 27.09 -21.79
C GLY A 13 -40.09 25.60 -21.49
N GLY A 14 -40.87 24.62 -21.99
CA GLY A 14 -41.49 24.41 -23.32
C GLY A 14 -40.57 23.49 -24.16
N CYS A 15 -40.65 22.15 -24.04
CA CYS A 15 -41.32 21.18 -24.96
C CYS A 15 -41.03 21.44 -26.46
N ALA A 16 -40.64 20.51 -27.35
CA ALA A 16 -40.87 19.07 -27.44
C ALA A 16 -39.94 18.39 -28.50
N SER A 17 -39.91 17.05 -28.46
CA SER A 17 -39.68 16.03 -29.51
C SER A 17 -40.03 16.42 -30.96
N ALA A 18 -39.71 15.73 -32.04
CA ALA A 18 -38.87 14.62 -32.51
C ALA A 18 -39.11 14.59 -34.04
N ASP A 19 -38.21 14.07 -34.87
CA ASP A 19 -38.56 13.05 -35.89
C ASP A 19 -37.43 12.73 -36.88
N SER A 20 -37.48 11.48 -37.31
CA SER A 20 -36.55 10.79 -38.22
C SER A 20 -37.11 10.71 -39.63
N SER A 21 -36.24 10.73 -40.66
CA SER A 21 -36.33 10.00 -41.95
C SER A 21 -35.37 10.64 -42.99
N THR A 22 -34.90 10.06 -44.10
CA THR A 22 -34.57 8.71 -44.61
C THR A 22 -33.83 8.98 -45.96
N LEU A 23 -32.77 8.21 -46.26
CA LEU A 23 -32.06 7.92 -47.53
C LEU A 23 -32.54 8.55 -48.88
N SER A 24 -31.58 8.88 -49.78
CA SER A 24 -31.28 8.08 -51.01
C SER A 24 -30.29 8.72 -52.03
N ARG A 25 -29.40 7.87 -52.57
CA ARG A 25 -28.82 7.77 -53.94
C ARG A 25 -27.86 8.83 -54.51
N HIS A 26 -26.62 8.38 -54.75
CA HIS A 26 -25.91 8.51 -56.04
C HIS A 26 -25.07 7.22 -56.25
N ARG A 27 -25.56 6.28 -57.05
CA ARG A 27 -25.24 5.97 -58.46
C ARG A 27 -23.85 5.36 -58.67
N SER A 28 -23.84 4.03 -58.77
CA SER A 28 -22.76 3.18 -59.24
C SER A 28 -22.49 3.37 -60.74
N THR A 29 -21.23 3.37 -61.13
CA THR A 29 -20.77 3.09 -62.50
C THR A 29 -19.80 1.92 -62.44
N SER A 30 -20.18 0.82 -63.07
CA SER A 30 -19.37 -0.38 -63.27
C SER A 30 -18.27 -0.13 -64.30
N ALA A 31 -17.06 -0.58 -64.01
CA ALA A 31 -16.03 -0.85 -65.01
C ALA A 31 -15.47 -2.25 -64.73
N GLU A 32 -15.77 -3.19 -65.62
CA GLU A 32 -15.15 -4.52 -65.68
C GLU A 32 -13.70 -4.41 -66.16
N PHE A 33 -12.78 -5.07 -65.45
CA PHE A 33 -11.41 -5.36 -65.91
C PHE A 33 -10.98 -6.77 -65.42
N PRO A 34 -10.03 -7.42 -66.10
CA PRO A 34 -9.98 -8.86 -66.44
C PRO A 34 -9.36 -9.75 -65.34
N PRO A 35 -9.29 -11.09 -65.51
CA PRO A 35 -9.18 -12.01 -64.38
C PRO A 35 -7.80 -12.05 -63.72
N SER A 36 -7.86 -12.18 -62.40
CA SER A 36 -6.88 -12.68 -61.43
C SER A 36 -5.53 -13.15 -61.97
N GLN A 37 -4.48 -12.40 -61.66
CA GLN A 37 -3.14 -12.96 -61.45
C GLN A 37 -2.85 -12.86 -59.94
N SER A 38 -2.68 -14.00 -59.30
CA SER A 38 -2.32 -14.10 -57.88
C SER A 38 -0.93 -13.49 -57.64
N PRO A 39 -0.78 -12.47 -56.76
CA PRO A 39 0.55 -12.03 -56.36
C PRO A 39 1.19 -13.08 -55.46
N THR A 40 2.41 -13.51 -55.80
CA THR A 40 3.24 -14.35 -54.94
C THR A 40 3.49 -13.63 -53.61
N PRO A 41 3.46 -14.33 -52.47
CA PRO A 41 3.69 -13.69 -51.18
C PRO A 41 5.14 -13.24 -51.06
N VAL A 42 5.35 -11.93 -51.00
CA VAL A 42 6.63 -11.33 -50.63
C VAL A 42 6.91 -11.68 -49.17
N SER A 43 7.91 -12.52 -48.93
CA SER A 43 8.35 -12.90 -47.60
C SER A 43 9.13 -11.74 -46.96
N TYR A 44 8.49 -11.00 -46.06
CA TYR A 44 9.19 -10.06 -45.19
C TYR A 44 9.96 -10.85 -44.11
N PRO A 45 11.26 -10.60 -43.88
CA PRO A 45 11.96 -11.19 -42.76
C PRO A 45 11.30 -10.71 -41.47
N ARG A 46 10.81 -11.66 -40.68
CA ARG A 46 10.27 -11.43 -39.35
C ARG A 46 11.44 -11.04 -38.45
N THR A 47 11.74 -9.75 -38.37
CA THR A 47 12.66 -9.23 -37.37
C THR A 47 12.03 -9.52 -36.00
N THR A 48 12.46 -10.59 -35.35
CA THR A 48 12.21 -10.84 -33.94
C THR A 48 12.87 -9.72 -33.18
N VAL A 49 12.10 -8.67 -32.89
CA VAL A 49 12.47 -7.68 -31.89
C VAL A 49 12.65 -8.47 -30.60
N PRO A 50 13.84 -8.45 -29.96
CA PRO A 50 13.99 -9.04 -28.65
C PRO A 50 12.92 -8.41 -27.76
N LEU A 51 12.01 -9.22 -27.22
CA LEU A 51 11.10 -8.75 -26.19
C LEU A 51 12.01 -8.22 -25.08
N CYS A 52 12.10 -6.90 -24.94
CA CYS A 52 12.67 -6.32 -23.73
C CYS A 52 11.98 -7.02 -22.56
N PRO A 53 12.71 -7.55 -21.56
CA PRO A 53 12.07 -8.03 -20.35
C PRO A 53 11.17 -6.88 -19.85
N PRO A 54 9.95 -7.19 -19.38
CA PRO A 54 9.03 -6.14 -18.95
C PRO A 54 9.78 -5.22 -17.99
N PRO A 55 9.70 -3.88 -18.15
CA PRO A 55 10.38 -2.96 -17.26
C PRO A 55 9.99 -3.36 -15.84
N ASN A 56 10.98 -3.46 -14.94
CA ASN A 56 10.74 -3.83 -13.55
C ASN A 56 9.53 -3.02 -13.05
N MET A 57 8.38 -3.69 -12.92
CA MET A 57 7.10 -3.00 -12.67
C MET A 57 7.06 -2.46 -11.25
N ALA A 58 8.01 -2.87 -10.40
CA ALA A 58 8.26 -2.29 -9.10
C ALA A 58 9.04 -0.97 -9.26
N PHE A 59 8.53 0.12 -8.67
CA PHE A 59 9.40 1.25 -8.32
C PHE A 59 10.64 0.76 -7.53
N PRO A 60 11.82 1.38 -7.72
CA PRO A 60 12.95 1.11 -6.83
C PRO A 60 12.52 1.36 -5.38
N CYS A 61 13.00 0.53 -4.46
CA CYS A 61 12.87 0.84 -3.04
C CYS A 61 13.48 2.24 -2.81
N PRO A 62 12.87 3.11 -1.98
CA PRO A 62 13.46 4.41 -1.69
C PRO A 62 14.93 4.22 -1.36
N ARG A 63 15.82 4.94 -2.05
CA ARG A 63 17.22 5.00 -1.65
C ARG A 63 17.24 5.75 -0.32
N THR A 64 17.24 5.00 0.77
CA THR A 64 17.59 5.52 2.08
C THR A 64 19.11 5.63 2.06
N HIS A 65 19.61 6.83 1.82
CA HIS A 65 21.02 7.12 2.05
C HIS A 65 21.31 6.73 3.50
N THR A 66 22.46 6.12 3.79
CA THR A 66 23.01 5.99 5.14
C THR A 66 23.43 7.38 5.61
N PRO A 67 22.65 8.08 6.45
CA PRO A 67 23.02 9.42 6.87
C PRO A 67 23.98 9.29 8.05
N ARG A 68 24.81 10.32 8.21
CA ARG A 68 25.85 10.35 9.25
C ARG A 68 25.28 10.43 10.68
N SER A 69 23.97 10.66 10.84
CA SER A 69 23.26 10.55 12.12
C SER A 69 21.78 10.17 11.92
N TYR A 70 21.19 9.47 12.89
CA TYR A 70 19.77 9.10 12.90
C TYR A 70 18.86 10.33 13.04
N ALA A 71 19.29 11.40 13.72
CA ALA A 71 18.53 12.66 13.75
C ALA A 71 18.37 13.29 12.34
N GLN A 72 19.39 13.19 11.48
CA GLN A 72 19.28 13.58 10.08
C GLN A 72 18.41 12.62 9.26
N GLN A 73 18.34 11.33 9.66
CA GLN A 73 17.35 10.40 9.13
C GLN A 73 15.95 10.85 9.51
N CYS A 74 15.66 11.07 10.80
CA CYS A 74 14.36 11.53 11.30
C CYS A 74 13.87 12.76 10.54
N LEU A 75 14.68 13.83 10.45
CA LEU A 75 14.30 15.05 9.72
C LEU A 75 14.05 14.82 8.22
N LEU A 76 14.86 13.98 7.57
CA LEU A 76 14.65 13.63 6.15
C LEU A 76 13.38 12.79 5.98
N LEU A 77 13.10 11.87 6.91
CA LEU A 77 11.92 11.01 6.93
C LEU A 77 10.65 11.81 7.22
N GLU A 78 10.69 12.72 8.19
CA GLU A 78 9.66 13.71 8.47
C GLU A 78 9.34 14.53 7.22
N SER A 79 10.35 15.06 6.51
CA SER A 79 10.12 15.84 5.28
C SER A 79 9.44 15.04 4.14
N ARG A 80 9.68 13.72 4.07
CA ARG A 80 9.07 12.82 3.08
C ARG A 80 7.66 12.40 3.44
N MET A 81 7.32 12.40 4.73
CA MET A 81 5.97 12.05 5.21
C MET A 81 5.07 13.27 5.34
N ALA A 82 5.62 14.42 5.75
CA ALA A 82 4.94 15.70 5.79
C ALA A 82 4.56 16.20 4.38
N SER A 83 5.17 15.68 3.32
CA SER A 83 4.54 15.75 2.01
C SER A 83 3.30 14.85 2.02
N GLU A 84 2.15 15.45 2.29
CA GLU A 84 0.78 14.92 2.36
C GLU A 84 0.32 14.07 1.14
N ASP A 85 1.24 13.70 0.25
CA ASP A 85 1.00 13.00 -0.99
C ASP A 85 0.86 11.49 -0.79
N LEU A 86 1.39 10.89 0.29
CA LEU A 86 1.37 9.43 0.42
C LEU A 86 -0.06 8.87 0.50
N THR A 87 -0.92 9.47 1.33
CA THR A 87 -2.35 9.09 1.42
C THR A 87 -3.07 9.29 0.08
N ASN A 88 -2.71 10.32 -0.68
CA ASN A 88 -3.24 10.57 -2.01
C ASN A 88 -2.74 9.51 -3.02
N MET A 89 -1.48 9.13 -2.96
CA MET A 89 -0.87 8.09 -3.79
C MET A 89 -1.53 6.71 -3.57
N LEU A 90 -1.92 6.39 -2.33
CA LEU A 90 -2.67 5.16 -2.04
C LEU A 90 -4.00 5.11 -2.79
N SER A 91 -4.58 6.26 -3.16
CA SER A 91 -5.82 6.32 -3.94
C SER A 91 -5.60 6.09 -5.44
N VAL A 92 -4.37 6.21 -5.93
CA VAL A 92 -4.01 6.08 -7.36
C VAL A 92 -3.88 4.59 -7.76
N PRO A 93 -4.75 4.05 -8.65
CA PRO A 93 -4.75 2.62 -8.95
C PRO A 93 -3.44 2.09 -9.56
N ILE A 94 -2.82 2.85 -10.45
CA ILE A 94 -1.56 2.44 -11.10
C ILE A 94 -0.39 2.42 -10.12
N TRP A 95 -0.40 3.31 -9.11
CA TRP A 95 0.61 3.30 -8.06
C TRP A 95 0.46 2.04 -7.19
N ARG A 96 -0.77 1.76 -6.73
CA ARG A 96 -1.07 0.55 -5.94
C ARG A 96 -0.71 -0.75 -6.66
N ALA A 97 -1.00 -0.83 -7.97
CA ALA A 97 -0.69 -2.00 -8.78
C ALA A 97 0.82 -2.29 -8.88
N ARG A 98 1.67 -1.26 -8.70
CA ARG A 98 3.13 -1.35 -8.75
C ARG A 98 3.78 -1.41 -7.37
N ASP A 99 2.98 -1.35 -6.33
CA ASP A 99 3.47 -1.34 -4.96
C ASP A 99 3.78 -2.74 -4.45
N THR A 100 4.62 -2.82 -3.40
CA THR A 100 5.06 -4.10 -2.84
C THR A 100 4.94 -4.10 -1.32
N PRO A 101 4.76 -5.28 -0.70
CA PRO A 101 4.67 -5.37 0.76
C PRO A 101 5.95 -4.86 1.44
N ILE A 102 7.11 -5.04 0.81
CA ILE A 102 8.38 -4.49 1.31
C ILE A 102 8.32 -2.97 1.38
N ARG A 103 7.88 -2.28 0.32
CA ARG A 103 7.81 -0.81 0.34
C ARG A 103 6.85 -0.29 1.39
N SER A 104 5.72 -0.97 1.58
CA SER A 104 4.79 -0.66 2.67
C SER A 104 5.44 -0.79 4.04
N MET A 105 6.21 -1.86 4.28
CA MET A 105 6.98 -2.00 5.52
C MET A 105 8.03 -0.89 5.70
N TYR A 106 8.70 -0.45 4.62
CA TYR A 106 9.60 0.69 4.70
C TYR A 106 8.85 1.97 5.08
N ARG A 107 7.66 2.23 4.54
CA ARG A 107 6.86 3.40 4.95
C ARG A 107 6.44 3.33 6.41
N LEU A 108 6.13 2.15 6.94
CA LEU A 108 5.91 1.96 8.37
C LEU A 108 7.17 2.26 9.19
N TYR A 109 8.34 1.81 8.74
CA TYR A 109 9.61 2.16 9.35
C TYR A 109 9.83 3.68 9.35
N GLU A 110 9.60 4.35 8.22
CA GLU A 110 9.74 5.80 8.09
C GLU A 110 8.80 6.52 9.07
N ALA A 111 7.54 6.07 9.20
CA ALA A 111 6.57 6.58 10.16
C ALA A 111 7.03 6.45 11.61
N MET A 112 7.52 5.27 12.00
CA MET A 112 8.00 5.04 13.36
C MET A 112 9.28 5.83 13.66
N ALA A 113 10.22 5.89 12.71
CA ALA A 113 11.49 6.58 12.88
C ALA A 113 11.34 8.10 13.01
N ALA A 114 10.36 8.68 12.34
CA ALA A 114 10.02 10.10 12.45
C ALA A 114 8.99 10.41 13.55
N GLY A 115 8.54 9.41 14.31
CA GLY A 115 7.57 9.62 15.40
C GLY A 115 6.15 9.96 14.92
N GLU A 116 5.84 9.80 13.63
CA GLU A 116 4.54 10.13 13.05
C GLU A 116 3.58 8.94 13.10
N TYR A 117 3.22 8.56 14.32
CA TYR A 117 2.38 7.39 14.60
C TYR A 117 0.98 7.43 13.96
N TYR A 118 0.48 8.61 13.58
CA TYR A 118 -0.78 8.74 12.83
C TYR A 118 -0.70 8.11 11.44
N ALA A 119 0.49 8.03 10.82
CA ALA A 119 0.71 7.46 9.50
C ALA A 119 0.77 5.92 9.50
N ILE A 120 1.02 5.31 10.66
CA ILE A 120 1.07 3.84 10.81
C ILE A 120 -0.29 3.22 10.50
N ARG A 121 -1.37 3.77 11.06
CA ARG A 121 -2.73 3.25 10.88
C ARG A 121 -3.15 3.11 9.41
N PRO A 122 -3.13 4.17 8.57
CA PRO A 122 -3.55 4.06 7.18
C PRO A 122 -2.64 3.12 6.38
N GLU A 123 -1.35 3.05 6.69
CA GLU A 123 -0.41 2.15 6.01
C GLU A 123 -0.65 0.67 6.38
N VAL A 124 -0.94 0.36 7.65
CA VAL A 124 -1.35 -0.99 8.09
C VAL A 124 -2.67 -1.39 7.44
N GLU A 125 -3.65 -0.47 7.39
CA GLU A 125 -4.93 -0.70 6.72
C GLU A 125 -4.73 -0.98 5.22
N TYR A 126 -3.87 -0.18 4.58
CA TYR A 126 -3.50 -0.38 3.19
C TYR A 126 -2.87 -1.75 2.94
N PHE A 127 -1.87 -2.15 3.74
CA PHE A 127 -1.24 -3.47 3.68
C PHE A 127 -2.27 -4.60 3.80
N TRP A 128 -3.18 -4.49 4.77
CA TRP A 128 -4.22 -5.48 5.02
C TRP A 128 -5.11 -5.72 3.79
N TYR A 129 -5.55 -4.66 3.11
CA TYR A 129 -6.43 -4.80 1.95
C TYR A 129 -5.73 -5.25 0.66
N GLN A 130 -4.40 -5.33 0.64
CA GLN A 130 -3.66 -5.97 -0.45
C GLN A 130 -3.77 -7.49 -0.36
N ARG A 131 -4.76 -8.06 -1.06
CA ARG A 131 -5.09 -9.49 -1.01
C ARG A 131 -3.94 -10.41 -1.44
N SER A 132 -3.07 -9.95 -2.32
CA SER A 132 -1.92 -10.71 -2.81
C SER A 132 -0.72 -10.66 -1.85
N TRP A 133 -0.74 -9.81 -0.83
CA TRP A 133 0.38 -9.59 0.07
C TRP A 133 0.30 -10.53 1.27
N ILE A 134 0.77 -11.76 1.04
CA ILE A 134 0.95 -12.76 2.08
C ILE A 134 2.24 -12.45 2.83
N LEU A 135 2.13 -12.19 4.13
CA LEU A 135 3.22 -11.70 4.97
C LEU A 135 4.34 -12.72 5.08
N SER A 136 4.01 -14.00 5.24
CA SER A 136 5.01 -15.09 5.29
C SER A 136 5.83 -15.25 4.00
N ARG A 137 5.36 -14.68 2.88
CA ARG A 137 6.02 -14.72 1.57
C ARG A 137 6.80 -13.45 1.25
N VAL A 138 6.83 -12.47 2.14
CA VAL A 138 7.62 -11.25 1.94
C VAL A 138 9.11 -11.63 1.91
N PRO A 139 9.83 -11.31 0.81
CA PRO A 139 11.22 -11.69 0.70
C PRO A 139 12.08 -10.92 1.71
N ASP A 140 13.20 -11.51 2.08
CA ASP A 140 14.20 -10.89 2.95
C ASP A 140 14.79 -9.65 2.25
N PRO A 141 14.64 -8.42 2.80
CA PRO A 141 15.17 -7.22 2.19
C PRO A 141 16.70 -7.15 2.24
N ARG A 142 17.36 -7.94 3.12
CA ARG A 142 18.80 -7.92 3.37
C ARG A 142 19.34 -6.51 3.53
N ASP A 143 18.67 -5.74 4.39
CA ASP A 143 19.01 -4.35 4.60
C ASP A 143 20.42 -4.24 5.20
N TYR A 144 21.23 -3.33 4.65
CA TYR A 144 22.62 -3.11 5.08
C TYR A 144 22.69 -2.39 6.43
N ASP A 145 21.67 -1.61 6.76
CA ASP A 145 21.59 -0.88 8.02
C ASP A 145 20.98 -1.80 9.10
N PRO A 146 21.77 -2.23 10.10
CA PRO A 146 21.31 -3.15 11.13
C PRO A 146 20.16 -2.59 11.99
N VAL A 147 20.13 -1.28 12.22
CA VAL A 147 19.06 -0.63 13.01
C VAL A 147 17.76 -0.68 12.22
N ARG A 148 17.79 -0.26 10.96
CA ARG A 148 16.62 -0.33 10.07
C ARG A 148 16.16 -1.76 9.86
N TYR A 149 17.10 -2.71 9.71
CA TYR A 149 16.76 -4.10 9.51
C TYR A 149 16.04 -4.70 10.73
N ALA A 150 16.50 -4.36 11.94
CA ALA A 150 15.85 -4.75 13.19
C ALA A 150 14.43 -4.17 13.30
N ILE A 151 14.23 -2.90 12.97
CA ILE A 151 12.89 -2.27 12.98
C ILE A 151 11.98 -2.95 11.95
N LEU A 152 12.44 -3.21 10.72
CA LEU A 152 11.65 -3.90 9.70
C LEU A 152 11.25 -5.32 10.12
N ALA A 153 12.14 -6.04 10.80
CA ALA A 153 11.85 -7.37 11.33
C ALA A 153 10.75 -7.31 12.40
N SER A 154 10.84 -6.35 13.33
CA SER A 154 9.82 -6.12 14.36
C SER A 154 8.48 -5.71 13.75
N ILE A 155 8.47 -4.83 12.74
CA ILE A 155 7.27 -4.44 12.00
C ILE A 155 6.59 -5.65 11.37
N ALA A 156 7.35 -6.53 10.71
CA ALA A 156 6.78 -7.73 10.10
C ALA A 156 6.16 -8.68 11.14
N GLU A 157 6.80 -8.85 12.29
CA GLU A 157 6.26 -9.67 13.37
C GLU A 157 5.00 -9.07 13.98
N GLU A 158 4.98 -7.76 14.17
CA GLU A 158 3.83 -7.08 14.75
C GLU A 158 2.65 -6.97 13.77
N LEU A 159 2.92 -6.80 12.47
CA LEU A 159 1.92 -6.95 11.42
C LEU A 159 1.26 -8.33 11.47
N ALA A 160 2.01 -9.41 11.69
CA ALA A 160 1.42 -10.75 11.78
C ALA A 160 0.41 -10.84 12.93
N LYS A 161 0.75 -10.27 14.10
CA LYS A 161 -0.15 -10.22 15.26
C LYS A 161 -1.39 -9.35 14.97
N ALA A 162 -1.21 -8.18 14.38
CA ALA A 162 -2.31 -7.28 14.03
C ALA A 162 -3.28 -7.89 13.00
N ILE A 163 -2.75 -8.57 11.98
CA ILE A 163 -3.53 -9.31 10.98
C ILE A 163 -4.33 -10.42 11.66
N ASN A 164 -3.71 -11.20 12.54
CA ASN A 164 -4.38 -12.27 13.28
C ASN A 164 -5.45 -11.75 14.24
N TRP A 165 -5.20 -10.61 14.89
CA TRP A 165 -6.20 -9.93 15.70
C TRP A 165 -7.41 -9.50 14.85
N ARG A 166 -7.21 -8.87 13.69
CA ARG A 166 -8.31 -8.55 12.75
C ARG A 166 -9.09 -9.80 12.33
N LEU A 167 -8.40 -10.89 12.00
CA LEU A 167 -9.04 -12.16 11.63
C LEU A 167 -9.90 -12.73 12.78
N SER A 168 -9.43 -12.60 14.02
CA SER A 168 -10.15 -13.01 15.25
C SER A 168 -11.42 -12.20 15.51
N LEU A 169 -11.51 -10.99 14.97
CA LEU A 169 -12.72 -10.15 15.00
C LEU A 169 -13.71 -10.48 13.86
N GLY A 170 -13.40 -11.47 13.02
CA GLY A 170 -14.25 -11.81 11.87
C GLY A 170 -13.94 -10.96 10.64
N MET A 171 -12.94 -10.07 10.70
CA MET A 171 -12.54 -9.29 9.54
C MET A 171 -11.87 -10.19 8.50
N ARG A 172 -11.96 -9.81 7.22
CA ARG A 172 -11.30 -10.49 6.09
C ARG A 172 -10.68 -9.42 5.19
N ARG A 173 -9.60 -9.78 4.49
CA ARG A 173 -8.93 -8.89 3.53
C ARG A 173 -9.85 -8.47 2.38
N ASP A 174 -10.89 -9.25 2.10
CA ASP A 174 -12.00 -8.83 1.25
C ASP A 174 -13.10 -8.23 2.12
N LYS A 175 -13.32 -6.90 2.04
CA LYS A 175 -14.36 -6.19 2.79
C LYS A 175 -15.75 -6.82 2.64
N ARG A 176 -16.05 -7.40 1.47
CA ARG A 176 -17.35 -8.04 1.19
C ARG A 176 -17.54 -9.37 1.91
N LYS A 177 -16.47 -9.91 2.50
CA LYS A 177 -16.44 -11.22 3.19
C LYS A 177 -16.25 -11.07 4.70
N HIS A 178 -16.42 -9.86 5.25
CA HIS A 178 -16.46 -9.67 6.70
C HIS A 178 -17.54 -10.54 7.32
N ILE A 179 -17.21 -11.17 8.44
CA ILE A 179 -18.11 -12.01 9.20
C ILE A 179 -18.55 -11.21 10.42
N TYR A 180 -19.81 -10.83 10.43
CA TYR A 180 -20.41 -10.08 11.54
C TYR A 180 -21.12 -11.05 12.48
N ARG A 181 -20.87 -10.87 13.78
CA ARG A 181 -21.66 -11.53 14.81
C ARG A 181 -23.04 -10.88 14.89
N LYS A 182 -24.08 -11.68 15.08
CA LYS A 182 -25.44 -11.21 15.40
C LYS A 182 -25.63 -11.10 16.91
N THR A 183 -24.97 -11.98 17.67
CA THR A 183 -24.98 -12.02 19.14
C THR A 183 -23.55 -12.12 19.69
N LEU A 184 -23.34 -11.83 20.98
CA LEU A 184 -21.99 -11.89 21.59
C LEU A 184 -21.48 -13.33 21.70
N GLU A 185 -22.41 -14.28 21.77
CA GLU A 185 -22.20 -15.73 21.91
C GLU A 185 -21.84 -16.41 20.58
N ASP A 186 -22.02 -15.71 19.44
CA ASP A 186 -21.71 -16.26 18.12
C ASP A 186 -20.21 -16.55 17.98
N VAL A 187 -19.88 -17.83 17.86
CA VAL A 187 -18.52 -18.29 17.59
C VAL A 187 -18.16 -17.98 16.14
N LEU A 188 -17.10 -17.21 15.93
CA LEU A 188 -16.62 -16.92 14.59
C LEU A 188 -15.99 -18.16 13.95
N PRO A 189 -16.15 -18.35 12.63
CA PRO A 189 -15.51 -19.44 11.92
C PRO A 189 -13.99 -19.39 12.08
N PRO A 190 -13.31 -20.56 12.14
CA PRO A 190 -11.86 -20.61 12.21
C PRO A 190 -11.23 -19.88 11.02
N TYR A 191 -10.04 -19.34 11.23
CA TYR A 191 -9.24 -18.68 10.21
C TYR A 191 -7.84 -19.28 10.18
N THR A 192 -7.20 -19.22 9.03
CA THR A 192 -5.78 -19.54 8.90
C THR A 192 -4.96 -18.38 9.44
N PRO A 193 -4.16 -18.56 10.50
CA PRO A 193 -3.33 -17.49 11.02
C PRO A 193 -2.24 -17.11 10.00
N GLU A 194 -1.98 -15.81 9.91
CA GLU A 194 -0.83 -15.28 9.21
C GLU A 194 0.42 -15.45 10.10
N THR A 195 1.55 -15.76 9.49
CA THR A 195 2.84 -15.84 10.18
C THR A 195 3.79 -14.80 9.64
N ALA A 196 4.68 -14.29 10.50
CA ALA A 196 5.77 -13.44 10.07
C ALA A 196 6.67 -14.16 9.05
N PRO A 197 7.40 -13.42 8.19
CA PRO A 197 8.41 -14.01 7.31
C PRO A 197 9.47 -14.76 8.11
N SER A 198 10.00 -15.87 7.58
CA SER A 198 11.00 -16.66 8.30
C SER A 198 12.34 -15.95 8.50
N TRP A 199 12.61 -14.88 7.74
CA TRP A 199 13.83 -14.10 7.85
C TRP A 199 13.90 -13.25 9.13
N THR A 200 12.75 -12.82 9.68
CA THR A 200 12.72 -11.95 10.86
C THR A 200 13.39 -12.62 12.06
N LYS A 201 13.23 -13.93 12.19
CA LYS A 201 13.83 -14.78 13.25
C LYS A 201 15.36 -14.77 13.26
N ARG A 202 16.01 -14.39 12.15
CA ARG A 202 17.47 -14.36 12.02
C ARG A 202 18.05 -12.97 12.24
N VAL A 203 17.19 -11.96 12.40
CA VAL A 203 17.63 -10.57 12.60
C VAL A 203 17.98 -10.37 14.07
N PRO A 204 19.25 -10.06 14.39
CA PRO A 204 19.67 -9.90 15.77
C PRO A 204 19.09 -8.62 16.40
N PRO A 205 19.12 -8.52 17.73
CA PRO A 205 18.88 -7.26 18.43
C PRO A 205 19.88 -6.18 18.01
N ILE A 206 19.48 -4.91 18.13
CA ILE A 206 20.37 -3.79 17.84
C ILE A 206 21.52 -3.78 18.87
N ASP A 207 22.75 -3.73 18.35
CA ASP A 207 23.95 -3.53 19.15
C ASP A 207 24.01 -2.07 19.63
N VAL A 208 24.25 -1.88 20.92
CA VAL A 208 24.33 -0.56 21.55
C VAL A 208 25.43 0.27 20.89
N GLU A 209 26.56 -0.34 20.50
CA GLU A 209 27.68 0.34 19.83
C GLU A 209 27.30 1.00 18.51
N LEU A 210 26.23 0.52 17.84
CA LEU A 210 25.76 1.09 16.58
C LEU A 210 24.91 2.35 16.77
N ILE A 211 24.45 2.60 18.01
CA ILE A 211 23.53 3.68 18.35
C ILE A 211 24.06 4.60 19.45
N THR A 212 25.31 4.41 19.90
CA THR A 212 25.95 5.26 20.93
C THR A 212 26.00 6.73 20.58
N ASP A 213 26.06 7.05 19.28
CA ASP A 213 26.11 8.43 18.79
C ASP A 213 24.73 9.14 18.83
N LEU A 214 23.70 8.47 19.37
CA LEU A 214 22.31 8.92 19.40
C LEU A 214 21.76 9.08 20.83
N PRO A 215 22.40 9.90 21.69
CA PRO A 215 22.07 9.94 23.12
C PRO A 215 20.60 10.29 23.40
N ASP A 216 19.98 11.15 22.58
CA ASP A 216 18.58 11.58 22.76
C ASP A 216 17.55 10.49 22.39
N ALA A 217 17.98 9.45 21.66
CA ALA A 217 17.13 8.36 21.20
C ALA A 217 17.32 7.08 22.03
N LEU A 218 18.06 7.12 23.15
CA LEU A 218 18.31 5.96 24.00
C LEU A 218 17.62 6.09 25.35
N ASP A 219 17.17 4.96 25.90
CA ASP A 219 16.78 4.90 27.31
C ASP A 219 17.99 4.68 28.22
N SER A 220 17.75 4.65 29.54
CA SER A 220 18.79 4.40 30.54
C SER A 220 19.48 3.04 30.42
N SER A 221 18.93 2.12 29.61
CA SER A 221 19.49 0.79 29.34
C SER A 221 20.17 0.71 27.97
N GLY A 222 20.31 1.83 27.25
CA GLY A 222 20.93 1.87 25.92
C GLY A 222 20.06 1.30 24.79
N ARG A 223 18.74 1.17 25.00
CA ARG A 223 17.79 0.69 23.99
C ARG A 223 17.30 1.84 23.13
N LEU A 224 17.03 1.57 21.85
CA LEU A 224 16.49 2.56 20.93
C LEU A 224 15.04 2.90 21.29
N VAL A 225 14.77 4.16 21.63
CA VAL A 225 13.44 4.68 21.95
C VAL A 225 12.84 5.33 20.72
N LEU A 226 11.81 4.70 20.15
CA LEU A 226 10.97 5.32 19.14
C LEU A 226 9.76 6.00 19.79
N GLU A 227 9.27 5.45 20.90
CA GLU A 227 8.20 6.03 21.72
C GLU A 227 8.43 5.68 23.20
N ALA A 228 8.46 6.70 24.04
CA ALA A 228 8.73 6.55 25.46
C ALA A 228 7.64 5.73 26.17
N GLY A 229 8.06 4.74 26.97
CA GLY A 229 7.14 3.90 27.76
C GLY A 229 6.47 2.77 26.96
N GLY A 230 6.81 2.61 25.68
CA GLY A 230 6.35 1.52 24.83
C GLY A 230 6.75 0.14 25.35
N LYS A 231 5.87 -0.86 25.18
CA LYS A 231 6.05 -2.22 25.73
C LYS A 231 5.81 -3.33 24.70
N SER A 232 5.92 -3.02 23.40
CA SER A 232 5.67 -4.04 22.38
C SER A 232 6.70 -5.18 22.45
N PRO A 233 6.27 -6.44 22.64
CA PRO A 233 7.22 -7.56 22.77
C PRO A 233 8.06 -7.80 21.50
N ALA A 234 7.48 -7.63 20.30
CA ALA A 234 8.21 -7.85 19.04
C ALA A 234 9.38 -6.87 18.87
N PHE A 235 9.21 -5.64 19.35
CA PHE A 235 10.24 -4.61 19.31
C PHE A 235 11.23 -4.76 20.47
N ALA A 236 10.76 -5.14 21.65
CA ALA A 236 11.60 -5.37 22.82
C ALA A 236 12.64 -6.49 22.59
N GLU A 237 12.29 -7.55 21.85
CA GLU A 237 13.23 -8.60 21.44
C GLU A 237 14.45 -8.07 20.68
N ARG A 238 14.35 -6.87 20.08
CA ARG A 238 15.42 -6.24 19.30
C ARG A 238 16.02 -4.98 19.94
N ASN A 239 15.85 -4.80 21.24
CA ASN A 239 16.28 -3.61 21.98
C ASN A 239 15.62 -2.31 21.50
N ILE A 240 14.35 -2.37 21.10
CA ILE A 240 13.57 -1.21 20.66
C ILE A 240 12.40 -0.97 21.64
N VAL A 241 12.22 0.27 22.07
CA VAL A 241 11.14 0.74 22.94
C VAL A 241 10.13 1.52 22.08
N THR A 242 8.94 0.92 21.90
CA THR A 242 7.82 1.53 21.16
C THR A 242 6.49 0.86 21.54
N ASP A 243 5.38 1.57 21.38
CA ASP A 243 4.06 0.95 21.45
C ASP A 243 3.64 0.36 20.10
N SER A 244 2.77 -0.64 20.15
CA SER A 244 2.23 -1.28 18.96
C SER A 244 0.74 -1.03 18.75
N GLY A 245 0.08 -0.25 19.60
CA GLY A 245 -1.36 0.03 19.54
C GLY A 245 -1.81 0.57 18.18
N HIS A 246 -0.96 1.37 17.52
CA HIS A 246 -1.22 1.92 16.19
C HIS A 246 -1.39 0.85 15.08
N PHE A 247 -0.89 -0.37 15.30
CA PHE A 247 -1.09 -1.51 14.39
C PHE A 247 -2.48 -2.16 14.55
N TYR A 248 -3.10 -2.06 15.73
CA TYR A 248 -4.34 -2.73 16.08
C TYR A 248 -5.55 -1.81 15.87
N THR A 249 -5.89 -1.59 14.61
CA THR A 249 -6.99 -0.70 14.21
C THR A 249 -8.08 -1.48 13.48
N VAL A 250 -9.34 -1.09 13.63
CA VAL A 250 -10.45 -1.59 12.80
C VAL A 250 -10.71 -0.65 11.63
#